data_AF-A0A6N6PVA7-F1
#
_entry.id   AF-A0A6N6PVA7-F1
#
_cell.length_a   1.000
_cell.length_b   1.000
_cell.length_c   1.000
_cell.angle_alpha   90.00
_cell.angle_beta   90.00
_cell.angle_gamma   90.00
#
_symmetry.space_group_name_H-M   'P 1'
#
loop_
_entity.id
_entity.type
_entity.pdbx_description
1 polymer ?
#
loop_
_entity_poly.entity_id
_entity_poly.type
_entity_poly.pdbx_seq_one_letter_code
_entity_poly.pdbx_strand_id
1 'polypeptide(L)'
;MNFEHSVAAHWNQDFDEVRLSQWAKDLRKQLSAPQVSLGLLFMTPRFFSQAKQILEILRVHARIPLLAGCSSTALVAGNEELEENPGIVLALYSLPGAKLAGIYFTQTQVEEADRQTYWQGFSEITASQTNGWLTFIDPFHLDSESWLRTWNESYAGVPVYGGLASGVFAEQVTQIYLNGDVYEEGGVAISVGGDVKLAGVISQGCTPIGDTWTLTRVEQNLIHKIANRPAYEVLSETVNEMPADEQKKVRGNLFIGLVVNEYLDDFHRGDFLVRNLLGGDPQTGVLAVGAMPRAGQTMQFQRRDAEAATEDMNELLGRTHIQLGGATVYGGCLCCCNGRGKHLFGESGHDAQLVQRKFGGIGLSGFFCNGEIGPVGQKNFLHGYTASLALFVKK
;
A
#
# COMPACT_ATOMS: atom_id res chain seq x y z
N MET A 1 0.91 -6.90 -24.17
CA MET A 1 1.45 -5.97 -23.16
C MET A 1 1.98 -4.75 -23.89
N ASN A 2 1.68 -3.55 -23.39
CA ASN A 2 2.20 -2.31 -23.97
C ASN A 2 3.51 -1.96 -23.23
N PHE A 3 4.65 -2.29 -23.82
CA PHE A 3 5.98 -2.05 -23.23
C PHE A 3 6.56 -0.67 -23.56
N GLU A 4 5.70 0.28 -23.92
CA GLU A 4 6.11 1.63 -24.27
C GLU A 4 6.73 2.36 -23.07
N HIS A 5 6.05 2.31 -21.92
CA HIS A 5 6.40 3.09 -20.73
C HIS A 5 6.88 2.27 -19.54
N SER A 6 6.55 0.98 -19.49
CA SER A 6 7.02 0.12 -18.41
C SER A 6 7.12 -1.35 -18.80
N VAL A 7 7.94 -2.06 -18.05
CA VAL A 7 8.07 -3.52 -18.11
C VAL A 7 8.39 -4.04 -16.71
N ALA A 8 7.86 -5.20 -16.36
CA ALA A 8 8.14 -5.89 -15.10
C ALA A 8 8.45 -7.36 -15.39
N ALA A 9 9.44 -7.93 -14.70
CA ALA A 9 9.81 -9.32 -14.85
C ALA A 9 10.24 -9.94 -13.53
N HIS A 10 10.07 -11.25 -13.44
CA HIS A 10 10.48 -12.08 -12.33
C HIS A 10 11.72 -12.91 -12.69
N TRP A 11 12.73 -12.86 -11.83
CA TRP A 11 13.90 -13.72 -11.83
C TRP A 11 13.74 -14.76 -10.71
N ASN A 12 13.61 -16.04 -11.07
CA ASN A 12 13.38 -17.15 -10.14
C ASN A 12 14.60 -18.09 -9.98
N GLN A 13 15.74 -17.78 -10.60
CA GLN A 13 16.95 -18.59 -10.54
C GLN A 13 17.84 -18.20 -9.36
N ASP A 14 18.83 -19.04 -9.03
CA ASP A 14 19.88 -18.67 -8.09
C ASP A 14 20.70 -17.47 -8.58
N PHE A 15 21.39 -16.83 -7.64
CA PHE A 15 22.26 -15.72 -7.98
C PHE A 15 23.42 -16.20 -8.85
N ASP A 16 23.47 -15.68 -10.07
CA ASP A 16 24.56 -15.85 -11.02
C ASP A 16 24.77 -14.50 -11.72
N GLU A 17 25.95 -13.91 -11.53
CA GLU A 17 26.25 -12.56 -12.00
C GLU A 17 26.07 -12.42 -13.53
N VAL A 18 26.54 -13.41 -14.30
CA VAL A 18 26.51 -13.36 -15.76
C VAL A 18 25.09 -13.45 -16.27
N ARG A 19 24.30 -14.39 -15.74
CA ARG A 19 22.91 -14.58 -16.15
C ARG A 19 22.02 -13.43 -15.67
N LEU A 20 22.23 -12.91 -14.47
CA LEU A 20 21.49 -11.75 -13.96
C LEU A 20 21.80 -10.49 -14.78
N SER A 21 23.06 -10.25 -15.12
CA SER A 21 23.48 -9.18 -16.03
C SER A 21 22.78 -9.27 -17.39
N GLN A 22 22.71 -10.49 -17.94
CA GLN A 22 22.04 -10.73 -19.22
C GLN A 22 20.53 -10.49 -19.12
N TRP A 23 19.88 -10.99 -18.06
CA TRP A 23 18.46 -10.77 -17.81
C TRP A 23 18.13 -9.28 -17.66
N ALA A 24 18.95 -8.52 -16.94
CA ALA A 24 18.78 -7.07 -16.81
C ALA A 24 18.87 -6.34 -18.16
N LYS A 25 19.82 -6.72 -19.02
CA LYS A 25 19.94 -6.16 -20.38
C LYS A 25 18.72 -6.50 -21.23
N ASP A 26 18.24 -7.73 -21.15
CA ASP A 26 17.11 -8.18 -21.96
C ASP A 26 15.80 -7.55 -21.49
N LEU A 27 15.59 -7.39 -20.18
CA LEU A 27 14.49 -6.62 -19.63
C LEU A 27 14.54 -5.15 -20.09
N ARG A 28 15.73 -4.54 -20.05
CA ARG A 28 15.90 -3.17 -20.55
C ARG A 28 15.58 -3.04 -22.04
N LYS A 29 15.91 -4.03 -22.88
CA LYS A 29 15.57 -4.02 -24.32
C LYS A 29 14.06 -4.14 -24.58
N GLN A 30 13.31 -4.77 -23.68
CA GLN A 30 11.85 -4.89 -23.82
C GLN A 30 11.16 -3.52 -23.64
N LEU A 31 11.71 -2.64 -22.79
CA LEU A 31 11.21 -1.27 -22.64
C LEU A 31 11.55 -0.46 -23.90
N SER A 32 10.53 -0.07 -24.65
CA SER A 32 10.68 0.65 -25.92
C SER A 32 11.23 2.07 -25.73
N ALA A 33 10.96 2.68 -24.57
CA ALA A 33 11.46 4.01 -24.25
C ALA A 33 13.00 4.08 -24.24
N PRO A 34 13.59 5.22 -24.66
CA PRO A 34 15.04 5.38 -24.78
C PRO A 34 15.74 5.48 -23.41
N GLN A 35 15.02 5.83 -22.36
CA GLN A 35 15.56 5.99 -21.01
C GLN A 35 14.62 5.42 -19.94
N VAL A 36 15.24 4.86 -18.90
CA VAL A 36 14.58 4.48 -17.64
C VAL A 36 14.64 5.69 -16.72
N SER A 37 13.51 6.05 -16.12
CA SER A 37 13.42 7.09 -15.10
C SER A 37 13.51 6.50 -13.69
N LEU A 38 12.87 5.35 -13.47
CA LEU A 38 12.76 4.68 -12.18
C LEU A 38 12.85 3.15 -12.37
N GLY A 39 13.58 2.49 -11.47
CA GLY A 39 13.48 1.04 -11.27
C GLY A 39 12.88 0.73 -9.91
N LEU A 40 11.95 -0.22 -9.86
CA LEU A 40 11.44 -0.79 -8.61
C LEU A 40 11.89 -2.23 -8.47
N LEU A 41 12.46 -2.58 -7.33
CA LEU A 41 13.04 -3.90 -7.06
C LEU A 41 12.48 -4.50 -5.78
N PHE A 42 11.92 -5.68 -5.89
CA PHE A 42 11.48 -6.46 -4.73
C PHE A 42 12.20 -7.80 -4.73
N MET A 43 12.79 -8.20 -3.61
CA MET A 43 13.54 -9.45 -3.54
C MET A 43 13.23 -10.25 -2.29
N THR A 44 13.34 -11.56 -2.44
CA THR A 44 13.09 -12.50 -1.35
C THR A 44 14.32 -12.68 -0.45
N PRO A 45 14.13 -13.06 0.83
CA PRO A 45 15.23 -13.14 1.81
C PRO A 45 16.43 -13.99 1.40
N ARG A 46 16.23 -14.97 0.49
CA ARG A 46 17.31 -15.80 -0.06
C ARG A 46 18.46 -15.00 -0.68
N PHE A 47 18.23 -13.76 -1.11
CA PHE A 47 19.21 -12.90 -1.77
C PHE A 47 19.87 -11.86 -0.86
N PHE A 48 19.56 -11.82 0.44
CA PHE A 48 20.04 -10.77 1.34
C PHE A 48 21.56 -10.62 1.36
N SER A 49 22.28 -11.74 1.34
CA SER A 49 23.75 -11.73 1.33
C SER A 49 24.37 -11.25 0.01
N GLN A 50 23.61 -11.23 -1.09
CA GLN A 50 24.04 -10.75 -2.41
C GLN A 50 23.33 -9.44 -2.82
N ALA A 51 22.47 -8.87 -1.98
CA ALA A 51 21.59 -7.76 -2.34
C ALA A 51 22.35 -6.58 -2.94
N LYS A 52 23.47 -6.19 -2.33
CA LYS A 52 24.32 -5.09 -2.84
C LYS A 52 24.84 -5.36 -4.26
N GLN A 53 25.37 -6.56 -4.50
CA GLN A 53 25.88 -6.95 -5.82
C GLN A 53 24.75 -7.01 -6.86
N ILE A 54 23.58 -7.52 -6.48
CA ILE A 54 22.38 -7.52 -7.32
C ILE A 54 22.00 -6.09 -7.72
N LEU A 55 21.89 -5.16 -6.75
CA LEU A 55 21.56 -3.76 -7.01
C LEU A 55 22.52 -3.11 -8.02
N GLU A 56 23.83 -3.31 -7.84
CA GLU A 56 24.86 -2.77 -8.74
C GLU A 56 24.72 -3.33 -10.17
N ILE A 57 24.59 -4.66 -10.31
CA ILE A 57 24.40 -5.33 -11.60
C ILE A 57 23.16 -4.78 -12.31
N LEU A 58 22.03 -4.69 -11.61
CA LEU A 58 20.77 -4.23 -12.19
C LEU A 58 20.86 -2.76 -12.61
N ARG A 59 21.43 -1.87 -11.79
CA ARG A 59 21.58 -0.45 -12.14
C ARG A 59 22.44 -0.25 -13.37
N VAL A 60 23.57 -0.93 -13.46
CA VAL A 60 24.50 -0.81 -14.59
C VAL A 60 23.88 -1.37 -15.87
N HIS A 61 23.36 -2.59 -15.81
CA HIS A 61 22.95 -3.32 -17.01
C HIS A 61 21.55 -2.99 -17.49
N ALA A 62 20.63 -2.64 -16.60
CA ALA A 62 19.32 -2.10 -16.98
C ALA A 62 19.30 -0.56 -17.06
N ARG A 63 20.43 0.13 -16.82
CA ARG A 63 20.60 1.58 -16.94
C ARG A 63 19.62 2.37 -16.07
N ILE A 64 19.58 2.04 -14.78
CA ILE A 64 18.61 2.57 -13.83
C ILE A 64 19.23 3.73 -13.04
N PRO A 65 18.82 4.98 -13.26
CA PRO A 65 19.37 6.12 -12.53
C PRO A 65 18.96 6.12 -11.05
N LEU A 66 17.67 5.91 -10.81
CA LEU A 66 17.06 5.78 -9.48
C LEU A 66 16.45 4.39 -9.34
N LEU A 67 16.99 3.59 -8.41
CA LEU A 67 16.48 2.26 -8.07
C LEU A 67 16.00 2.28 -6.62
N ALA A 68 14.85 1.67 -6.33
CA ALA A 68 14.37 1.58 -4.96
C ALA A 68 13.47 0.35 -4.77
N GLY A 69 13.25 -0.02 -3.52
CA GLY A 69 12.31 -1.08 -3.16
C GLY A 69 12.64 -1.69 -1.81
N CYS A 70 12.19 -2.92 -1.59
CA CYS A 70 12.39 -3.61 -0.33
C CYS A 70 12.29 -5.12 -0.46
N SER A 71 12.58 -5.81 0.64
CA SER A 71 12.41 -7.24 0.74
C SER A 71 10.95 -7.64 0.90
N SER A 72 10.61 -8.85 0.43
CA SER A 72 9.34 -9.50 0.74
C SER A 72 9.43 -11.01 0.59
N THR A 73 8.59 -11.72 1.32
CA THR A 73 8.43 -13.18 1.19
C THR A 73 7.67 -13.57 -0.09
N ALA A 74 6.88 -12.67 -0.67
CA ALA A 74 6.10 -12.91 -1.88
C ALA A 74 6.09 -11.68 -2.80
N LEU A 75 6.09 -11.90 -4.11
CA LEU A 75 6.34 -10.84 -5.09
C LEU A 75 5.16 -10.69 -6.06
N VAL A 76 5.06 -9.55 -6.73
CA VAL A 76 4.06 -9.32 -7.79
C VAL A 76 4.76 -8.90 -9.07
N ALA A 77 4.49 -9.57 -10.18
CA ALA A 77 5.00 -9.20 -11.50
C ALA A 77 3.93 -9.37 -12.57
N GLY A 78 3.55 -8.28 -13.24
CA GLY A 78 2.53 -8.30 -14.28
C GLY A 78 1.17 -8.72 -13.73
N ASN A 79 0.70 -9.90 -14.13
CA ASN A 79 -0.56 -10.50 -13.67
C ASN A 79 -0.35 -11.63 -12.66
N GLU A 80 0.87 -11.83 -12.17
CA GLU A 80 1.22 -12.92 -11.26
C GLU A 80 1.48 -12.40 -9.84
N GLU A 81 0.94 -13.11 -8.85
CA GLU A 81 1.30 -13.02 -7.42
C GLU A 81 2.07 -14.29 -7.06
N LEU A 82 3.31 -14.11 -6.60
CA LEU A 82 4.35 -15.13 -6.48
C LEU A 82 4.54 -15.50 -5.00
N GLU A 83 3.56 -16.19 -4.40
CA GLU A 83 3.48 -16.47 -2.95
C GLU A 83 4.39 -17.61 -2.45
N GLU A 84 4.83 -18.50 -3.34
CA GLU A 84 5.73 -19.63 -3.04
C GLU A 84 6.84 -19.76 -4.08
N ASN A 85 7.20 -18.65 -4.73
CA ASN A 85 8.17 -18.64 -5.81
C ASN A 85 9.26 -17.60 -5.53
N PRO A 86 10.29 -17.97 -4.75
CA PRO A 86 11.32 -17.05 -4.33
C PRO A 86 12.09 -16.49 -5.52
N GLY A 87 12.35 -15.19 -5.51
CA GLY A 87 13.03 -14.54 -6.60
C GLY A 87 13.32 -13.07 -6.38
N ILE A 88 13.47 -12.39 -7.50
CA ILE A 88 13.65 -10.96 -7.64
C ILE A 88 12.65 -10.47 -8.67
N VAL A 89 11.84 -9.49 -8.34
CA VAL A 89 11.02 -8.76 -9.32
C VAL A 89 11.66 -7.41 -9.56
N LEU A 90 11.97 -7.13 -10.83
CA LEU A 90 12.42 -5.83 -11.29
C LEU A 90 11.39 -5.26 -12.27
N ALA A 91 10.98 -4.02 -12.03
CA ALA A 91 10.28 -3.21 -13.02
C ALA A 91 11.07 -1.97 -13.41
N LEU A 92 10.99 -1.62 -14.68
CA LEU A 92 11.59 -0.44 -15.28
C LEU A 92 10.49 0.46 -15.79
N TYR A 93 10.53 1.74 -15.41
CA TYR A 93 9.56 2.75 -15.78
C TYR A 93 10.24 3.89 -16.53
N SER A 94 9.66 4.28 -17.66
CA SER A 94 9.95 5.55 -18.33
C SER A 94 8.83 6.52 -18.00
N LEU A 95 9.20 7.61 -17.31
CA LEU A 95 8.29 8.63 -16.80
C LEU A 95 8.66 9.97 -17.43
N PRO A 96 8.19 10.29 -18.64
CA PRO A 96 8.54 11.53 -19.34
C PRO A 96 8.15 12.77 -18.53
N GLY A 97 9.10 13.70 -18.37
CA GLY A 97 8.89 14.95 -17.63
C GLY A 97 8.81 14.80 -16.10
N ALA A 98 9.04 13.59 -15.56
CA ALA A 98 9.08 13.38 -14.12
C ALA A 98 10.31 14.01 -13.46
N LYS A 99 10.10 14.58 -12.28
CA LYS A 99 11.18 14.95 -11.35
C LYS A 99 11.15 13.96 -10.19
N LEU A 100 12.15 13.09 -10.13
CA LEU A 100 12.23 12.02 -9.14
C LEU A 100 13.38 12.28 -8.17
N ALA A 101 13.13 12.03 -6.90
CA ALA A 101 14.14 12.10 -5.85
C ALA A 101 13.84 11.03 -4.79
N GLY A 102 14.82 10.20 -4.47
CA GLY A 102 14.72 9.21 -3.41
C GLY A 102 15.47 9.68 -2.17
N ILE A 103 14.86 9.52 -1.01
CA ILE A 103 15.49 9.79 0.30
C ILE A 103 15.44 8.53 1.16
N TYR A 104 16.45 8.39 2.01
CA TYR A 104 16.50 7.40 3.08
C TYR A 104 16.39 8.12 4.43
N PHE A 105 15.64 7.55 5.37
CA PHE A 105 15.46 8.11 6.71
C PHE A 105 15.40 6.98 7.74
N THR A 106 15.84 7.26 8.97
CA THR A 106 15.81 6.32 10.09
C THR A 106 14.86 6.77 11.18
N GLN A 107 14.73 5.95 12.22
CA GLN A 107 13.98 6.27 13.43
C GLN A 107 14.46 7.58 14.08
N THR A 108 15.76 7.92 13.98
CA THR A 108 16.29 9.19 14.48
C THR A 108 15.60 10.39 13.82
N GLN A 109 15.44 10.38 12.50
CA GLN A 109 14.74 11.47 11.81
C GLN A 109 13.25 11.53 12.19
N VAL A 110 12.62 10.38 12.47
CA VAL A 110 11.22 10.32 12.91
C VAL A 110 11.06 10.97 14.30
N GLU A 111 12.01 10.74 15.20
CA GLU A 111 12.03 11.32 16.56
C GLU A 111 12.35 12.82 16.55
N GLU A 112 13.19 13.27 15.62
CA GLU A 112 13.55 14.67 15.43
C GLU A 112 12.47 15.51 14.74
N ALA A 113 11.49 14.88 14.09
CA ALA A 113 10.42 15.55 13.33
C ALA A 113 9.43 16.27 14.26
N ASP A 114 9.87 17.41 14.79
CA ASP A 114 9.17 18.21 15.81
C ASP A 114 8.23 19.29 15.22
N ARG A 115 8.36 19.55 13.91
CA ARG A 115 7.72 20.66 13.21
C ARG A 115 7.23 20.25 11.83
N GLN A 116 6.18 20.94 11.38
CA GLN A 116 5.55 20.74 10.06
C GLN A 116 6.50 20.89 8.87
N THR A 117 7.59 21.65 9.00
CA THR A 117 8.53 21.87 7.89
C THR A 117 9.73 20.92 7.91
N TYR A 118 9.85 20.04 8.92
CA TYR A 118 11.03 19.18 9.10
C TYR A 118 11.30 18.34 7.84
N TRP A 119 10.29 17.59 7.37
CA TRP A 119 10.47 16.70 6.22
C TRP A 119 10.71 17.43 4.90
N GLN A 120 10.17 18.65 4.75
CA GLN A 120 10.46 19.48 3.58
C GLN A 120 11.92 19.96 3.58
N GLY A 121 12.46 20.30 4.76
CA GLY A 121 13.87 20.67 4.92
C GLY A 121 14.81 19.47 4.74
N PHE A 122 14.47 18.33 5.35
CA PHE A 122 15.27 17.10 5.27
C PHE A 122 15.37 16.55 3.84
N SER A 123 14.24 16.55 3.11
CA SER A 123 14.19 16.07 1.73
C SER A 123 14.56 17.10 0.68
N GLU A 124 14.69 18.37 1.07
CA GLU A 124 14.82 19.53 0.17
C GLU A 124 13.68 19.64 -0.87
N ILE A 125 12.51 19.10 -0.56
CA ILE A 125 11.34 19.05 -1.45
C ILE A 125 10.16 19.72 -0.75
N THR A 126 9.67 20.80 -1.34
CA THR A 126 8.46 21.47 -0.86
C THR A 126 7.21 20.74 -1.34
N ALA A 127 6.08 20.95 -0.66
CA ALA A 127 4.81 20.31 -1.00
C ALA A 127 4.32 20.62 -2.43
N SER A 128 4.74 21.73 -3.04
CA SER A 128 4.37 22.09 -4.42
C SER A 128 5.27 21.45 -5.49
N GLN A 129 6.41 20.89 -5.11
CA GLN A 129 7.35 20.25 -6.02
C GLN A 129 7.07 18.76 -6.23
N THR A 130 6.25 18.16 -5.36
CA THR A 130 5.85 16.75 -5.42
C THR A 130 4.37 16.61 -5.76
N ASN A 131 4.04 15.58 -6.53
CA ASN A 131 2.68 15.17 -6.87
C ASN A 131 2.33 13.81 -6.25
N GLY A 132 3.15 13.30 -5.32
CA GLY A 132 2.95 12.03 -4.65
C GLY A 132 4.26 11.41 -4.18
N TRP A 133 4.15 10.53 -3.18
CA TRP A 133 5.27 9.77 -2.65
C TRP A 133 5.03 8.27 -2.77
N LEU A 134 6.07 7.53 -3.15
CA LEU A 134 6.11 6.07 -3.05
C LEU A 134 7.10 5.66 -1.95
N THR A 135 6.71 4.82 -1.00
CA THR A 135 7.53 4.50 0.16
C THR A 135 7.65 3.01 0.45
N PHE A 136 8.79 2.62 1.01
CA PHE A 136 9.06 1.27 1.51
C PHE A 136 9.76 1.39 2.86
N ILE A 137 9.22 0.71 3.88
CA ILE A 137 9.64 0.92 5.27
C ILE A 137 9.90 -0.41 5.96
N ASP A 138 10.94 -0.46 6.78
CA ASP A 138 11.17 -1.59 7.67
C ASP A 138 10.15 -1.59 8.82
N PRO A 139 9.36 -2.67 9.00
CA PRO A 139 8.33 -2.72 10.04
C PRO A 139 8.88 -2.91 11.46
N PHE A 140 10.15 -3.28 11.63
CA PHE A 140 10.69 -3.69 12.92
C PHE A 140 11.39 -2.57 13.67
N HIS A 141 12.07 -1.67 12.96
CA HIS A 141 12.94 -0.65 13.55
C HIS A 141 12.50 0.79 13.27
N LEU A 142 11.35 1.01 12.62
CA LEU A 142 10.80 2.35 12.37
C LEU A 142 9.34 2.48 12.81
N ASP A 143 9.06 3.48 13.65
CA ASP A 143 7.69 3.85 14.03
C ASP A 143 6.97 4.53 12.86
N SER A 144 6.36 3.68 12.02
CA SER A 144 5.67 4.09 10.80
C SER A 144 4.45 4.98 11.06
N GLU A 145 3.77 4.82 12.20
CA GLU A 145 2.60 5.64 12.54
C GLU A 145 3.02 7.05 12.96
N SER A 146 4.08 7.17 13.78
CA SER A 146 4.64 8.48 14.13
C SER A 146 5.24 9.20 12.93
N TRP A 147 5.93 8.46 12.05
CA TRP A 147 6.41 8.99 10.77
C TRP A 147 5.26 9.52 9.92
N LEU A 148 4.23 8.69 9.67
CA LEU A 148 3.13 9.07 8.78
C LEU A 148 2.31 10.24 9.32
N ARG A 149 2.20 10.38 10.65
CA ARG A 149 1.59 11.55 11.28
C ARG A 149 2.32 12.84 10.90
N THR A 150 3.63 12.91 11.13
CA THR A 150 4.42 14.12 10.84
C THR A 150 4.59 14.36 9.33
N TRP A 151 4.57 13.27 8.54
CA TRP A 151 4.57 13.35 7.07
C TRP A 151 3.28 13.97 6.52
N ASN A 152 2.12 13.58 7.04
CA ASN A 152 0.83 14.16 6.68
C ASN A 152 0.74 15.65 7.01
N GLU A 153 1.38 16.09 8.09
CA GLU A 153 1.48 17.52 8.43
C GLU A 153 2.37 18.26 7.42
N SER A 154 3.52 17.66 7.09
CA SER A 154 4.51 18.26 6.19
C SER A 154 4.05 18.33 4.72
N TYR A 155 3.27 17.36 4.27
CA TYR A 155 2.80 17.23 2.89
C TYR A 155 1.28 17.07 2.83
N ALA A 156 0.56 17.99 3.48
CA ALA A 156 -0.90 17.94 3.56
C ALA A 156 -1.55 17.79 2.17
N GLY A 157 -2.41 16.78 2.01
CA GLY A 157 -3.11 16.48 0.76
C GLY A 157 -2.27 15.81 -0.33
N VAL A 158 -0.96 15.59 -0.12
CA VAL A 158 -0.13 14.84 -1.07
C VAL A 158 -0.25 13.35 -0.77
N PRO A 159 -0.60 12.52 -1.78
CA PRO A 159 -0.80 11.10 -1.54
C PRO A 159 0.54 10.38 -1.35
N VAL A 160 0.54 9.42 -0.42
CA VAL A 160 1.63 8.49 -0.15
C VAL A 160 1.12 7.08 -0.39
N TYR A 161 1.80 6.33 -1.25
CA TYR A 161 1.54 4.92 -1.50
C TYR A 161 2.76 4.10 -1.13
N GLY A 162 2.57 2.82 -0.82
CA GLY A 162 3.67 1.94 -0.49
C GLY A 162 3.28 0.85 0.47
N GLY A 163 4.27 0.31 1.17
CA GLY A 163 4.04 -0.71 2.18
C GLY A 163 5.27 -0.99 3.03
N LEU A 164 5.03 -1.71 4.11
CA LEU A 164 6.05 -2.19 5.02
C LEU A 164 6.66 -3.48 4.48
N ALA A 165 7.98 -3.54 4.43
CA ALA A 165 8.72 -4.70 3.96
C ALA A 165 8.35 -5.99 4.71
N SER A 166 8.60 -7.13 4.08
CA SER A 166 8.50 -8.44 4.72
C SER A 166 9.83 -9.17 4.61
N GLY A 167 10.11 -10.06 5.54
CA GLY A 167 11.41 -10.69 5.65
C GLY A 167 11.41 -11.88 6.60
N VAL A 168 12.53 -12.10 7.28
CA VAL A 168 12.71 -13.25 8.18
C VAL A 168 12.14 -12.88 9.54
N PHE A 169 10.85 -13.19 9.76
CA PHE A 169 10.12 -12.77 10.96
C PHE A 169 10.78 -13.20 12.28
N ALA A 170 11.32 -14.42 12.34
CA ALA A 170 12.00 -14.94 13.54
C ALA A 170 13.26 -14.14 13.93
N GLU A 171 13.89 -13.50 12.95
CA GLU A 171 15.09 -12.69 13.14
C GLU A 171 14.77 -11.18 13.17
N GLN A 172 13.52 -10.80 12.89
CA GLN A 172 13.08 -9.41 12.75
C GLN A 172 13.91 -8.62 11.72
N VAL A 173 14.34 -9.29 10.64
CA VAL A 173 15.16 -8.68 9.60
C VAL A 173 14.34 -8.46 8.33
N THR A 174 14.35 -7.23 7.83
CA THR A 174 14.00 -6.88 6.45
C THR A 174 15.14 -6.11 5.80
N GLN A 175 15.04 -5.86 4.49
CA GLN A 175 15.96 -4.98 3.79
C GLN A 175 15.20 -3.94 2.97
N ILE A 176 15.67 -2.70 3.00
CA ILE A 176 15.20 -1.58 2.20
C ILE A 176 16.32 -1.17 1.24
N TYR A 177 15.95 -0.83 0.01
CA TYR A 177 16.91 -0.56 -1.06
C TYR A 177 16.74 0.85 -1.58
N LEU A 178 17.86 1.56 -1.71
CA LEU A 178 17.95 2.79 -2.48
C LEU A 178 19.24 2.77 -3.25
N ASN A 179 19.12 2.82 -4.57
CA ASN A 179 20.25 2.83 -5.49
C ASN A 179 21.14 1.59 -5.31
N GLY A 180 22.39 1.76 -4.90
CA GLY A 180 23.31 0.65 -4.64
C GLY A 180 23.39 0.26 -3.16
N ASP A 181 22.63 0.94 -2.31
CA ASP A 181 22.70 0.79 -0.86
C ASP A 181 21.58 -0.12 -0.35
N VAL A 182 21.92 -0.88 0.68
CA VAL A 182 21.06 -1.83 1.38
C VAL A 182 21.00 -1.39 2.84
N TYR A 183 19.79 -1.24 3.36
CA TYR A 183 19.53 -0.86 4.75
C TYR A 183 18.71 -1.95 5.42
N GLU A 184 19.01 -2.27 6.68
CA GLU A 184 18.26 -3.25 7.48
C GLU A 184 17.31 -2.58 8.49
N GLU A 185 17.24 -1.26 8.46
CA GLU A 185 16.37 -0.42 9.27
C GLU A 185 15.90 0.81 8.46
N GLY A 186 14.93 1.53 9.00
CA GLY A 186 14.49 2.80 8.42
C GLY A 186 13.51 2.66 7.26
N GLY A 187 13.49 3.67 6.39
CA GLY A 187 12.60 3.72 5.25
C GLY A 187 13.15 4.52 4.08
N VAL A 188 12.61 4.24 2.90
CA VAL A 188 12.88 4.97 1.67
C VAL A 188 11.59 5.61 1.20
N ALA A 189 11.68 6.88 0.77
CA ALA A 189 10.58 7.60 0.14
C ALA A 189 11.04 8.21 -1.19
N ILE A 190 10.22 8.04 -2.22
CA ILE A 190 10.48 8.52 -3.58
C ILE A 190 9.45 9.59 -3.91
N SER A 191 9.91 10.82 -4.10
CA SER A 191 9.10 11.91 -4.58
C SER A 191 8.85 11.75 -6.07
N VAL A 192 7.59 11.93 -6.49
CA VAL A 192 7.18 11.96 -7.90
C VAL A 192 6.61 13.33 -8.21
N GLY A 193 7.39 14.17 -8.89
CA GLY A 193 6.99 15.51 -9.31
C GLY A 193 7.07 15.73 -10.83
N GLY A 194 6.93 16.99 -11.25
CA GLY A 194 6.96 17.36 -12.68
C GLY A 194 5.65 17.03 -13.40
N ASP A 195 5.76 16.47 -14.60
CA ASP A 195 4.63 16.12 -15.48
C ASP A 195 3.99 14.76 -15.16
N VAL A 196 4.38 14.16 -14.04
CA VAL A 196 3.90 12.87 -13.55
C VAL A 196 3.37 13.02 -12.14
N LYS A 197 2.25 12.34 -11.84
CA LYS A 197 1.66 12.26 -10.50
C LYS A 197 1.43 10.81 -10.10
N LEU A 198 1.25 10.57 -8.80
CA LEU A 198 0.74 9.29 -8.31
C LEU A 198 -0.77 9.37 -8.13
N ALA A 199 -1.46 8.41 -8.74
CA ALA A 199 -2.85 8.10 -8.46
C ALA A 199 -2.93 6.64 -7.98
N GLY A 200 -4.02 6.22 -7.36
CA GLY A 200 -4.02 4.88 -6.80
C GLY A 200 -5.36 4.39 -6.32
N VAL A 201 -5.32 3.20 -5.73
CA VAL A 201 -6.46 2.49 -5.14
C VAL A 201 -6.01 1.88 -3.83
N ILE A 202 -6.77 2.12 -2.76
CA ILE A 202 -6.60 1.49 -1.45
C ILE A 202 -7.80 0.58 -1.20
N SER A 203 -7.67 -0.70 -1.56
CA SER A 203 -8.74 -1.68 -1.37
C SER A 203 -8.60 -2.34 -0.01
N GLN A 204 -9.51 -1.98 0.91
CA GLN A 204 -9.50 -2.43 2.30
C GLN A 204 -10.24 -3.76 2.50
N GLY A 205 -10.86 -4.28 1.43
CA GLY A 205 -11.37 -5.65 1.42
C GLY A 205 -12.65 -5.87 2.21
N CYS A 206 -13.41 -4.80 2.46
CA CYS A 206 -14.55 -4.83 3.38
C CYS A 206 -15.81 -4.27 2.71
N THR A 207 -16.95 -4.83 3.12
CA THR A 207 -18.29 -4.36 2.73
C THR A 207 -19.04 -3.86 3.96
N PRO A 208 -19.75 -2.72 3.86
CA PRO A 208 -20.53 -2.22 4.98
C PRO A 208 -21.69 -3.15 5.35
N ILE A 209 -21.99 -3.25 6.65
CA ILE A 209 -23.13 -3.98 7.19
C ILE A 209 -23.94 -3.07 8.13
N GLY A 210 -25.27 -3.18 8.04
CA GLY A 210 -26.19 -2.34 8.80
C GLY A 210 -26.13 -0.86 8.41
N ASP A 211 -26.66 -0.01 9.29
CA ASP A 211 -26.72 1.43 9.08
C ASP A 211 -25.43 2.17 9.50
N THR A 212 -25.31 3.41 9.01
CA THR A 212 -24.30 4.35 9.51
C THR A 212 -24.75 4.96 10.84
N TRP A 213 -23.84 5.02 11.80
CA TRP A 213 -24.12 5.52 13.14
C TRP A 213 -23.13 6.59 13.59
N THR A 214 -23.56 7.47 14.50
CA THR A 214 -22.68 8.43 15.16
C THR A 214 -22.14 7.87 16.48
N LEU A 215 -20.83 7.98 16.67
CA LEU A 215 -20.17 7.67 17.94
C LEU A 215 -20.50 8.77 18.97
N THR A 216 -21.23 8.46 20.05
CA THR A 216 -21.64 9.49 21.03
C THR A 216 -20.79 9.49 22.30
N ARG A 217 -20.08 8.40 22.61
CA ARG A 217 -19.08 8.36 23.68
C ARG A 217 -17.93 7.43 23.35
N VAL A 218 -16.73 7.99 23.35
CA VAL A 218 -15.46 7.31 23.05
C VAL A 218 -14.44 7.73 24.10
N GLU A 219 -13.60 6.79 24.53
CA GLU A 219 -12.43 7.02 25.36
C GLU A 219 -11.23 6.29 24.74
N GLN A 220 -10.27 7.05 24.20
CA GLN A 220 -9.16 6.50 23.41
C GLN A 220 -9.67 5.58 22.29
N ASN A 221 -9.33 4.28 22.34
CA ASN A 221 -9.73 3.26 21.38
C ASN A 221 -10.95 2.45 21.83
N LEU A 222 -11.63 2.89 22.90
CA LEU A 222 -12.83 2.26 23.45
C LEU A 222 -14.08 3.05 23.05
N ILE A 223 -14.97 2.38 22.33
CA ILE A 223 -16.28 2.91 21.95
C ILE A 223 -17.28 2.46 23.01
N HIS A 224 -17.76 3.41 23.80
CA HIS A 224 -18.75 3.15 24.85
C HIS A 224 -20.18 3.27 24.34
N LYS A 225 -20.45 4.28 23.49
CA LYS A 225 -21.80 4.53 22.99
C LYS A 225 -21.85 4.86 21.50
N ILE A 226 -22.81 4.24 20.84
CA ILE A 226 -23.19 4.47 19.44
C ILE A 226 -24.65 4.93 19.48
N ALA A 227 -24.95 6.10 18.92
CA ALA A 227 -26.28 6.71 18.98
C ALA A 227 -26.91 6.71 20.40
N ASN A 228 -26.10 7.00 21.43
CA ASN A 228 -26.46 6.99 22.86
C ASN A 228 -26.80 5.63 23.48
N ARG A 229 -26.63 4.54 22.74
CA ARG A 229 -26.82 3.15 23.18
C ARG A 229 -25.47 2.47 23.41
N PRO A 230 -25.39 1.42 24.26
CA PRO A 230 -24.17 0.64 24.43
C PRO A 230 -23.64 0.12 23.09
N ALA A 231 -22.34 0.28 22.82
CA ALA A 231 -21.76 -0.04 21.52
C ALA A 231 -21.91 -1.53 21.15
N TYR A 232 -21.73 -2.42 22.14
CA TYR A 232 -21.90 -3.86 21.93
C TYR A 232 -23.34 -4.25 21.55
N GLU A 233 -24.34 -3.56 22.11
CA GLU A 233 -25.76 -3.81 21.81
C GLU A 233 -26.06 -3.50 20.35
N VAL A 234 -25.59 -2.35 19.85
CA VAL A 234 -25.76 -1.94 18.45
C VAL A 234 -25.06 -2.92 17.50
N LEU A 235 -23.85 -3.40 17.85
CA LEU A 235 -23.17 -4.45 17.08
C LEU A 235 -23.98 -5.75 17.06
N SER A 236 -24.45 -6.21 18.21
CA SER A 236 -25.21 -7.45 18.34
C SER A 236 -26.49 -7.41 17.51
N GLU A 237 -27.24 -6.32 17.58
CA GLU A 237 -28.44 -6.11 16.76
C GLU A 237 -28.13 -6.11 15.26
N THR A 238 -27.11 -5.33 14.86
CA THR A 238 -26.68 -5.27 13.46
C THR A 238 -26.39 -6.67 12.91
N VAL A 239 -25.69 -7.52 13.67
CA VAL A 239 -25.39 -8.88 13.25
C VAL A 239 -26.64 -9.77 13.27
N ASN A 240 -27.50 -9.66 14.28
CA ASN A 240 -28.70 -10.50 14.40
C ASN A 240 -29.77 -10.21 13.34
N GLU A 241 -29.81 -9.00 12.81
CA GLU A 241 -30.72 -8.61 11.71
C GLU A 241 -30.29 -9.13 10.34
N MET A 242 -29.03 -9.58 10.20
CA MET A 242 -28.51 -10.15 8.95
C MET A 242 -29.07 -11.56 8.68
N PRO A 243 -29.16 -11.99 7.41
CA PRO A 243 -29.47 -13.37 7.06
C PRO A 243 -28.52 -14.39 7.73
N ALA A 244 -29.03 -15.57 8.08
CA ALA A 244 -28.29 -16.57 8.87
C ALA A 244 -27.03 -17.11 8.19
N ASP A 245 -27.00 -17.14 6.85
CA ASP A 245 -25.84 -17.47 6.05
C ASP A 245 -24.77 -16.37 6.11
N GLU A 246 -25.17 -15.10 6.15
CA GLU A 246 -24.27 -13.97 6.32
C GLU A 246 -23.72 -13.84 7.73
N GLN A 247 -24.53 -14.13 8.77
CA GLN A 247 -24.08 -14.14 10.17
C GLN A 247 -22.89 -15.07 10.39
N LYS A 248 -22.84 -16.20 9.68
CA LYS A 248 -21.71 -17.14 9.74
C LYS A 248 -20.43 -16.54 9.15
N LYS A 249 -20.54 -15.75 8.09
CA LYS A 249 -19.40 -15.07 7.43
C LYS A 249 -18.79 -13.97 8.30
N VAL A 250 -19.58 -13.40 9.21
CA VAL A 250 -19.21 -12.28 10.10
C VAL A 250 -18.28 -12.73 11.26
N ARG A 251 -18.38 -13.99 11.72
CA ARG A 251 -17.58 -14.47 12.86
C ARG A 251 -16.08 -14.43 12.56
N GLY A 252 -15.33 -13.62 13.31
CA GLY A 252 -13.88 -13.43 13.14
C GLY A 252 -13.49 -12.45 12.03
N ASN A 253 -14.46 -11.88 11.32
CA ASN A 253 -14.26 -11.00 10.17
C ASN A 253 -14.98 -9.64 10.34
N LEU A 254 -15.15 -9.20 11.58
CA LEU A 254 -15.83 -7.96 11.95
C LEU A 254 -14.85 -6.79 12.05
N PHE A 255 -15.19 -5.73 11.33
CA PHE A 255 -14.42 -4.51 11.25
C PHE A 255 -15.34 -3.32 11.50
N ILE A 256 -14.73 -2.15 11.68
CA ILE A 256 -15.42 -0.88 11.74
C ILE A 256 -14.82 0.06 10.70
N GLY A 257 -15.67 0.66 9.89
CA GLY A 257 -15.33 1.75 9.00
C GLY A 257 -15.61 3.07 9.71
N LEU A 258 -14.61 3.93 9.77
CA LEU A 258 -14.71 5.28 10.34
C LEU A 258 -14.69 6.29 9.19
N VAL A 259 -15.71 7.14 9.08
CA VAL A 259 -15.75 8.17 8.04
C VAL A 259 -14.59 9.14 8.25
N VAL A 260 -13.86 9.43 7.16
CA VAL A 260 -12.74 10.38 7.19
C VAL A 260 -13.20 11.80 6.84
N ASN A 261 -14.21 11.94 5.97
CA ASN A 261 -14.78 13.22 5.56
C ASN A 261 -16.30 13.27 5.85
N GLU A 262 -16.68 13.94 6.95
CA GLU A 262 -18.08 14.08 7.39
C GLU A 262 -18.92 15.02 6.50
N TYR A 263 -18.32 15.69 5.52
CA TYR A 263 -19.01 16.65 4.63
C TYR A 263 -19.62 16.02 3.37
N LEU A 264 -19.62 14.70 3.26
CA LEU A 264 -20.22 13.99 2.13
C LEU A 264 -21.71 13.74 2.41
N ASP A 265 -22.55 13.89 1.38
CA ASP A 265 -23.99 13.62 1.46
C ASP A 265 -24.27 12.10 1.58
N ASP A 266 -23.51 11.28 0.83
CA ASP A 266 -23.58 9.83 0.83
C ASP A 266 -22.18 9.22 0.95
N PHE A 267 -22.02 8.18 1.79
CA PHE A 267 -20.75 7.48 1.99
C PHE A 267 -20.66 6.20 1.16
N HIS A 268 -19.52 6.00 0.51
CA HIS A 268 -19.25 4.85 -0.34
C HIS A 268 -17.94 4.15 0.04
N ARG A 269 -17.63 3.03 -0.63
CA ARG A 269 -16.32 2.36 -0.50
C ARG A 269 -15.20 3.35 -0.85
N GLY A 270 -14.19 3.43 0.01
CA GLY A 270 -13.11 4.42 -0.07
C GLY A 270 -13.31 5.69 0.77
N ASP A 271 -14.50 5.94 1.34
CA ASP A 271 -14.74 7.07 2.26
C ASP A 271 -14.51 6.71 3.74
N PHE A 272 -14.45 5.40 4.02
CA PHE A 272 -14.23 4.84 5.35
C PHE A 272 -12.76 4.42 5.54
N LEU A 273 -12.22 4.74 6.70
CA LEU A 273 -11.01 4.13 7.25
C LEU A 273 -11.41 2.86 8.01
N VAL A 274 -11.08 1.69 7.48
CA VAL A 274 -11.45 0.40 8.03
C VAL A 274 -10.42 -0.09 9.04
N ARG A 275 -10.91 -0.57 10.19
CA ARG A 275 -10.09 -0.98 11.34
C ARG A 275 -10.65 -2.22 12.03
N ASN A 276 -9.75 -3.02 12.60
CA ASN A 276 -10.12 -4.22 13.33
C ASN A 276 -10.94 -3.87 14.57
N LEU A 277 -11.98 -4.66 14.85
CA LEU A 277 -12.53 -4.75 16.20
C LEU A 277 -11.66 -5.70 17.01
N LEU A 278 -10.96 -5.17 18.01
CA LEU A 278 -10.03 -5.92 18.87
C LEU A 278 -10.77 -6.79 19.88
N GLY A 279 -11.97 -6.38 20.27
CA GLY A 279 -12.81 -7.10 21.20
C GLY A 279 -14.07 -6.33 21.57
N GLY A 280 -14.98 -7.00 22.25
CA GLY A 280 -16.19 -6.39 22.81
C GLY A 280 -16.53 -7.06 24.13
N ASP A 281 -16.98 -6.26 25.08
CA ASP A 281 -17.43 -6.73 26.39
C ASP A 281 -18.96 -6.63 26.47
N PRO A 282 -19.69 -7.76 26.46
CA PRO A 282 -21.14 -7.76 26.58
C PRO A 282 -21.65 -7.23 27.94
N GLN A 283 -20.84 -7.30 29.00
CA GLN A 283 -21.26 -6.87 30.34
C GLN A 283 -21.22 -5.36 30.49
N THR A 284 -20.14 -4.72 30.03
CA THR A 284 -19.99 -3.26 30.07
C THR A 284 -20.56 -2.57 28.83
N GLY A 285 -20.80 -3.31 27.75
CA GLY A 285 -21.33 -2.81 26.49
C GLY A 285 -20.32 -2.07 25.61
N VAL A 286 -19.02 -2.23 25.88
CA VAL A 286 -17.92 -1.50 25.23
C VAL A 286 -17.33 -2.30 24.08
N LEU A 287 -16.91 -1.61 23.02
CA LEU A 287 -16.12 -2.18 21.91
C LEU A 287 -14.73 -1.56 21.88
N ALA A 288 -13.70 -2.38 21.67
CA ALA A 288 -12.32 -1.95 21.45
C ALA A 288 -11.99 -2.01 19.95
N VAL A 289 -11.41 -0.94 19.41
CA VAL A 289 -11.03 -0.83 17.99
C VAL A 289 -9.53 -0.60 17.83
N GLY A 290 -8.95 -1.07 16.73
CA GLY A 290 -7.56 -0.82 16.35
C GLY A 290 -7.31 0.59 15.80
N ALA A 291 -7.94 1.61 16.37
CA ALA A 291 -7.79 3.01 15.99
C ALA A 291 -8.22 3.94 17.12
N MET A 292 -8.05 5.25 16.91
CA MET A 292 -8.44 6.30 17.85
C MET A 292 -9.62 7.10 17.28
N PRO A 293 -10.87 6.59 17.39
CA PRO A 293 -12.05 7.34 16.99
C PRO A 293 -12.29 8.54 17.91
N ARG A 294 -13.21 9.41 17.51
CA ARG A 294 -13.66 10.56 18.31
C ARG A 294 -15.18 10.60 18.44
N ALA A 295 -15.68 11.20 19.52
CA ALA A 295 -17.10 11.49 19.65
C ALA A 295 -17.56 12.44 18.51
N GLY A 296 -18.76 12.18 17.99
CA GLY A 296 -19.33 12.86 16.83
C GLY A 296 -18.93 12.27 15.48
N GLN A 297 -17.98 11.32 15.43
CA GLN A 297 -17.57 10.69 14.18
C GLN A 297 -18.61 9.69 13.69
N THR A 298 -18.84 9.66 12.39
CA THR A 298 -19.69 8.67 11.73
C THR A 298 -18.93 7.38 11.50
N MET A 299 -19.61 6.26 11.74
CA MET A 299 -19.07 4.91 11.58
C MET A 299 -20.08 4.00 10.89
N GLN A 300 -19.60 2.91 10.33
CA GLN A 300 -20.42 1.77 9.89
C GLN A 300 -19.70 0.47 10.20
N PHE A 301 -20.42 -0.56 10.63
CA PHE A 301 -19.81 -1.87 10.79
C PHE A 301 -19.46 -2.43 9.41
N GLN A 302 -18.42 -3.25 9.35
CA GLN A 302 -17.85 -3.74 8.10
C GLN A 302 -17.59 -5.24 8.24
N ARG A 303 -17.82 -5.99 7.17
CA ARG A 303 -17.45 -7.40 7.06
C ARG A 303 -16.34 -7.57 6.05
N ARG A 304 -15.32 -8.33 6.42
CA ARG A 304 -14.26 -8.76 5.50
C ARG A 304 -14.54 -10.16 4.96
N ASP A 305 -14.53 -10.31 3.64
CA ASP A 305 -14.48 -11.61 2.99
C ASP A 305 -13.89 -11.47 1.57
N ALA A 306 -13.67 -12.60 0.91
CA ALA A 306 -13.08 -12.63 -0.42
C ALA A 306 -13.94 -11.90 -1.47
N GLU A 307 -15.25 -12.10 -1.43
CA GLU A 307 -16.22 -11.49 -2.35
C GLU A 307 -16.25 -9.96 -2.17
N ALA A 308 -16.33 -9.51 -0.92
CA ALA A 308 -16.21 -8.11 -0.52
C ALA A 308 -14.92 -7.49 -1.05
N ALA A 309 -13.78 -8.19 -0.95
CA ALA A 309 -12.51 -7.69 -1.44
C ALA A 309 -12.42 -7.62 -2.97
N THR A 310 -13.02 -8.58 -3.67
CA THR A 310 -13.14 -8.53 -5.14
C THR A 310 -14.01 -7.36 -5.59
N GLU A 311 -15.16 -7.16 -4.95
CA GLU A 311 -16.08 -6.06 -5.26
C GLU A 311 -15.42 -4.70 -4.98
N ASP A 312 -14.76 -4.56 -3.82
CA ASP A 312 -14.12 -3.32 -3.38
C ASP A 312 -13.02 -2.90 -4.37
N MET A 313 -12.14 -3.85 -4.72
CA MET A 313 -11.09 -3.61 -5.70
C MET A 313 -11.67 -3.22 -7.07
N ASN A 314 -12.70 -3.91 -7.56
CA ASN A 314 -13.34 -3.58 -8.84
C ASN A 314 -13.98 -2.19 -8.86
N GLU A 315 -14.70 -1.82 -7.82
CA GLU A 315 -15.35 -0.52 -7.68
C GLU A 315 -14.31 0.62 -7.66
N LEU A 316 -13.27 0.47 -6.85
CA LEU A 316 -12.21 1.47 -6.71
C LEU A 316 -11.37 1.60 -7.98
N LEU A 317 -10.98 0.48 -8.61
CA LEU A 317 -10.32 0.50 -9.93
C LEU A 317 -11.20 1.16 -10.99
N GLY A 318 -12.51 0.90 -10.95
CA GLY A 318 -13.52 1.54 -11.78
C GLY A 318 -13.52 3.05 -11.65
N ARG A 319 -13.61 3.55 -10.42
CA ARG A 319 -13.61 4.98 -10.09
C ARG A 319 -12.30 5.65 -10.49
N THR A 320 -11.16 5.07 -10.13
CA THR A 320 -9.85 5.62 -10.48
C THR A 320 -9.69 5.72 -11.99
N HIS A 321 -10.10 4.70 -12.76
CA HIS A 321 -10.05 4.77 -14.22
C HIS A 321 -10.90 5.92 -14.80
N ILE A 322 -12.10 6.16 -14.26
CA ILE A 322 -12.94 7.29 -14.68
C ILE A 322 -12.26 8.63 -14.32
N GLN A 323 -11.75 8.76 -13.10
CA GLN A 323 -11.07 9.96 -12.62
C GLN A 323 -9.81 10.30 -13.43
N LEU A 324 -9.09 9.29 -13.90
CA LEU A 324 -7.93 9.49 -14.77
C LEU A 324 -8.31 10.09 -16.12
N GLY A 325 -9.57 9.97 -16.57
CA GLY A 325 -10.08 10.68 -17.74
C GLY A 325 -9.31 10.41 -19.04
N GLY A 326 -8.70 9.23 -19.18
CA GLY A 326 -7.85 8.88 -20.32
C GLY A 326 -6.39 9.33 -20.23
N ALA A 327 -5.95 9.87 -19.08
CA ALA A 327 -4.55 10.13 -18.82
C ALA A 327 -3.70 8.85 -18.98
N THR A 328 -2.53 9.00 -19.59
CA THR A 328 -1.60 7.87 -19.80
C THR A 328 -1.15 7.29 -18.46
N VAL A 329 -1.38 6.00 -18.27
CA VAL A 329 -0.82 5.22 -17.16
C VAL A 329 0.52 4.64 -17.61
N TYR A 330 1.61 5.10 -17.01
CA TYR A 330 2.95 4.67 -17.37
C TYR A 330 3.33 3.32 -16.75
N GLY A 331 2.72 2.93 -15.64
CA GLY A 331 3.01 1.70 -14.90
C GLY A 331 2.45 1.77 -13.47
N GLY A 332 2.71 0.74 -12.64
CA GLY A 332 2.25 0.77 -11.26
C GLY A 332 3.00 -0.15 -10.29
N CYS A 333 2.85 0.14 -9.00
CA CYS A 333 3.35 -0.65 -7.89
C CYS A 333 2.19 -1.15 -7.03
N LEU A 334 2.08 -2.46 -6.82
CA LEU A 334 1.03 -3.08 -6.00
C LEU A 334 1.62 -3.65 -4.70
N CYS A 335 1.19 -3.11 -3.56
CA CYS A 335 1.56 -3.62 -2.25
C CYS A 335 0.34 -4.36 -1.68
N CYS A 336 0.44 -5.68 -1.52
CA CYS A 336 -0.67 -6.52 -1.04
C CYS A 336 -0.41 -7.01 0.38
N CYS A 337 -1.42 -6.99 1.24
CA CYS A 337 -1.26 -7.58 2.58
C CYS A 337 -0.94 -9.08 2.51
N ASN A 338 -0.06 -9.54 3.40
CA ASN A 338 0.22 -10.97 3.63
C ASN A 338 -1.04 -11.80 3.94
N GLY A 339 -2.14 -11.17 4.39
CA GLY A 339 -3.44 -11.81 4.60
C GLY A 339 -4.38 -11.85 3.37
N ARG A 340 -3.90 -11.46 2.17
CA ARG A 340 -4.60 -11.57 0.89
C ARG A 340 -4.00 -12.73 0.06
N GLY A 341 -4.09 -12.66 -1.27
CA GLY A 341 -3.58 -13.70 -2.16
C GLY A 341 -4.37 -15.01 -2.09
N LYS A 342 -3.69 -16.11 -2.39
CA LYS A 342 -4.29 -17.45 -2.52
C LYS A 342 -5.05 -17.90 -1.28
N HIS A 343 -4.60 -17.51 -0.08
CA HIS A 343 -5.30 -17.86 1.16
C HIS A 343 -6.71 -17.26 1.25
N LEU A 344 -6.87 -16.00 0.79
CA LEU A 344 -8.15 -15.31 0.82
C LEU A 344 -9.04 -15.68 -0.36
N PHE A 345 -8.47 -15.70 -1.57
CA PHE A 345 -9.24 -15.84 -2.82
C PHE A 345 -9.36 -17.28 -3.32
N GLY A 346 -8.59 -18.22 -2.77
CA GLY A 346 -8.50 -19.60 -3.26
C GLY A 346 -7.66 -19.76 -4.53
N GLU A 347 -7.25 -18.66 -5.16
CA GLU A 347 -6.40 -18.60 -6.35
C GLU A 347 -5.33 -17.51 -6.23
N SER A 348 -4.20 -17.69 -6.91
CA SER A 348 -3.10 -16.72 -6.97
C SER A 348 -3.32 -15.69 -8.08
N GLY A 349 -2.85 -14.47 -7.88
CA GLY A 349 -2.83 -13.43 -8.92
C GLY A 349 -4.14 -12.64 -8.98
N HIS A 350 -5.00 -12.76 -7.98
CA HIS A 350 -6.34 -12.14 -8.00
C HIS A 350 -6.27 -10.62 -8.20
N ASP A 351 -5.54 -9.91 -7.33
CA ASP A 351 -5.47 -8.45 -7.36
C ASP A 351 -4.64 -7.97 -8.55
N ALA A 352 -3.49 -8.61 -8.79
CA ALA A 352 -2.64 -8.30 -9.95
C ALA A 352 -3.41 -8.42 -11.27
N GLN A 353 -4.20 -9.49 -11.45
CA GLN A 353 -5.02 -9.67 -12.65
C GLN A 353 -6.13 -8.63 -12.77
N LEU A 354 -6.79 -8.23 -11.67
CA LEU A 354 -7.80 -7.17 -11.69
C LEU A 354 -7.19 -5.84 -12.17
N VAL A 355 -6.01 -5.48 -11.67
CA VAL A 355 -5.28 -4.29 -12.10
C VAL A 355 -4.94 -4.37 -13.59
N GLN A 356 -4.40 -5.50 -14.04
CA GLN A 356 -4.02 -5.71 -15.44
C GLN A 356 -5.21 -5.66 -16.39
N ARG A 357 -6.35 -6.25 -15.99
CA ARG A 357 -7.62 -6.17 -16.74
C ARG A 357 -8.11 -4.74 -16.88
N LYS A 358 -7.97 -3.91 -15.83
CA LYS A 358 -8.46 -2.53 -15.83
C LYS A 358 -7.57 -1.56 -16.61
N PHE A 359 -6.25 -1.63 -16.40
CA PHE A 359 -5.31 -0.62 -16.92
C PHE A 359 -4.47 -1.08 -18.12
N GLY A 360 -4.66 -2.32 -18.60
CA GLY A 360 -4.24 -2.71 -19.94
C GLY A 360 -2.78 -3.17 -20.08
N GLY A 361 -2.35 -4.17 -19.30
CA GLY A 361 -1.06 -4.80 -19.54
C GLY A 361 0.15 -3.93 -19.19
N ILE A 362 0.01 -3.05 -18.19
CA ILE A 362 1.06 -2.15 -17.71
C ILE A 362 2.17 -2.94 -17.02
N GLY A 363 3.39 -2.40 -17.00
CA GLY A 363 4.44 -2.89 -16.10
C GLY A 363 4.00 -2.69 -14.66
N LEU A 364 3.52 -3.77 -14.05
CA LEU A 364 3.11 -3.83 -12.65
C LEU A 364 4.17 -4.63 -11.90
N SER A 365 4.80 -4.03 -10.91
CA SER A 365 5.59 -4.75 -9.91
C SER A 365 4.98 -4.57 -8.54
N GLY A 366 5.44 -5.34 -7.58
CA GLY A 366 4.93 -5.24 -6.24
C GLY A 366 5.43 -6.35 -5.34
N PHE A 367 4.86 -6.38 -4.15
CA PHE A 367 5.26 -7.30 -3.11
C PHE A 367 4.13 -7.48 -2.10
N PHE A 368 4.24 -8.55 -1.31
CA PHE A 368 3.37 -8.73 -0.16
C PHE A 368 4.00 -8.09 1.08
N CYS A 369 3.22 -7.31 1.81
CA CYS A 369 3.70 -6.44 2.87
C CYS A 369 3.08 -6.75 4.24
N ASN A 370 3.78 -6.30 5.29
CA ASN A 370 3.33 -6.34 6.68
C ASN A 370 2.37 -5.20 7.05
N GLY A 371 2.12 -4.29 6.10
CA GLY A 371 1.18 -3.20 6.20
C GLY A 371 1.24 -2.37 4.91
N GLU A 372 0.11 -1.79 4.52
CA GLU A 372 -0.01 -1.01 3.30
C GLU A 372 -0.11 0.46 3.63
N ILE A 373 0.52 1.33 2.84
CA ILE A 373 0.45 2.78 3.04
C ILE A 373 -0.36 3.37 1.90
N GLY A 374 -1.33 4.22 2.24
CA GLY A 374 -2.27 4.74 1.26
C GLY A 374 -3.18 5.86 1.78
N PRO A 375 -3.63 6.77 0.91
CA PRO A 375 -4.60 7.79 1.29
C PRO A 375 -6.02 7.22 1.44
N VAL A 376 -6.75 7.76 2.42
CA VAL A 376 -8.22 7.71 2.49
C VAL A 376 -8.67 9.17 2.64
N GLY A 377 -9.38 9.69 1.63
CA GLY A 377 -9.59 11.13 1.50
C GLY A 377 -8.27 11.90 1.31
N GLN A 378 -8.06 12.97 2.08
CA GLN A 378 -6.89 13.85 1.97
C GLN A 378 -5.75 13.51 2.94
N LYS A 379 -5.82 12.34 3.59
CA LYS A 379 -4.86 11.92 4.61
C LYS A 379 -4.35 10.52 4.32
N ASN A 380 -3.06 10.31 4.53
CA ASN A 380 -2.41 9.02 4.39
C ASN A 380 -2.50 8.22 5.68
N PHE A 381 -2.73 6.92 5.56
CA PHE A 381 -2.83 6.01 6.68
C PHE A 381 -1.99 4.76 6.44
N LEU A 382 -1.54 4.15 7.53
CA LEU A 382 -1.10 2.77 7.54
C LEU A 382 -2.35 1.88 7.63
N HIS A 383 -2.39 0.86 6.80
CA HIS A 383 -3.51 -0.07 6.67
C HIS A 383 -3.03 -1.49 6.94
N GLY A 384 -3.98 -2.33 7.35
CA GLY A 384 -3.82 -3.77 7.36
C GLY A 384 -4.90 -4.40 6.50
N TYR A 385 -4.67 -5.64 6.07
CA TYR A 385 -5.62 -6.43 5.26
C TYR A 385 -6.01 -5.80 3.92
N THR A 386 -5.20 -4.88 3.40
CA THR A 386 -5.50 -4.01 2.27
C THR A 386 -4.64 -4.38 1.06
N ALA A 387 -4.95 -3.86 -0.14
CA ALA A 387 -3.91 -3.59 -1.13
C ALA A 387 -3.83 -2.11 -1.47
N SER A 388 -2.60 -1.62 -1.56
CA SER A 388 -2.26 -0.28 -2.01
C SER A 388 -1.65 -0.35 -3.40
N LEU A 389 -2.39 0.17 -4.38
CA LEU A 389 -1.92 0.32 -5.76
C LEU A 389 -1.49 1.76 -5.99
N ALA A 390 -0.23 1.97 -6.34
CA ALA A 390 0.28 3.21 -6.91
C ALA A 390 0.34 3.10 -8.44
N LEU A 391 -0.19 4.10 -9.14
CA LEU A 391 -0.09 4.25 -10.59
C LEU A 391 0.70 5.51 -10.91
N PHE A 392 1.72 5.36 -11.75
CA PHE A 392 2.42 6.50 -12.32
C PHE A 392 1.62 7.01 -13.51
N VAL A 393 1.08 8.23 -13.42
CA VAL A 393 0.18 8.76 -14.45
C VAL A 393 0.63 10.12 -14.93
N LYS A 394 0.37 10.41 -16.20
CA LYS A 394 0.56 11.75 -16.76
C LYS A 394 -0.30 12.76 -15.99
N LYS A 395 0.30 13.87 -15.55
CA LYS A 395 -0.36 14.86 -14.71
C LYS A 395 -1.50 15.58 -15.43
#